data_AF-A0A1H7PF35-F1
#
_entry.id   AF-A0A1H7PF35-F1
#
_cell.length_a   1.000
_cell.length_b   1.000
_cell.length_c   1.000
_cell.angle_alpha   90.00
_cell.angle_beta   90.00
_cell.angle_gamma   90.00
#
_symmetry.space_group_name_H-M   'P 1'
#
loop_
_entity.id
_entity.type
_entity.pdbx_description
1 polymer ?
#
loop_
_entity_poly.entity_id
_entity_poly.type
_entity_poly.pdbx_seq_one_letter_code
_entity_poly.pdbx_strand_id
1 'polypeptide(L)'
;MLTLTACGETNKADTTSEKPAETTTTTAASEEVTTEADAEVITEATEEITDTIEEVTTELAPAVPTELSDKYADLDNRSFKYNGKLFTVGVSTMQDLIDAGATIEKGSSSDDSEMNFDKEYKHKFRGQFPYGCLEYRLDGFGSHVELYFINPDESPRKVRDCVLAKISVRLDNVLTTGSLDGFSEKMEFAFDTSLTYDELVANSGEPTYEDHGYHYAVVSEKTPNHDSGYVFGFDSNNVFDGFEITWIP
;
A
#
# COMPACT_ATOMS: atom_id res chain seq x y z
N MET A 1 -43.39 -27.86 -48.74
CA MET A 1 -42.61 -28.27 -49.92
C MET A 1 -41.26 -27.58 -49.84
N LEU A 2 -40.20 -28.33 -50.18
CA LEU A 2 -38.76 -28.07 -50.05
C LEU A 2 -38.14 -28.34 -48.67
N THR A 3 -37.57 -29.54 -48.58
CA THR A 3 -36.64 -30.13 -47.59
C THR A 3 -35.19 -30.00 -48.07
N LEU A 4 -34.21 -29.98 -47.16
CA LEU A 4 -32.82 -30.53 -47.22
C LEU A 4 -32.04 -29.90 -46.03
N THR A 5 -31.65 -30.56 -44.93
CA THR A 5 -30.80 -31.76 -44.67
C THR A 5 -29.32 -31.41 -44.38
N ALA A 6 -28.86 -31.87 -43.19
CA ALA A 6 -27.49 -32.31 -42.80
C ALA A 6 -26.34 -31.28 -42.76
N CYS A 7 -25.28 -31.39 -41.95
CA CYS A 7 -24.80 -32.30 -40.89
C CYS A 7 -23.52 -31.68 -40.28
N GLY A 8 -23.23 -31.98 -39.00
CA GLY A 8 -21.86 -32.15 -38.45
C GLY A 8 -20.99 -30.88 -38.27
N GLU A 9 -20.02 -30.78 -37.35
CA GLU A 9 -19.35 -31.74 -36.47
C GLU A 9 -18.79 -31.01 -35.24
N THR A 10 -18.75 -31.75 -34.12
CA THR A 10 -17.95 -31.53 -32.92
C THR A 10 -16.47 -31.66 -33.20
N ASN A 11 -15.61 -30.85 -32.56
CA ASN A 11 -14.21 -31.23 -32.31
C ASN A 11 -13.75 -30.78 -30.91
N LYS A 12 -13.26 -31.76 -30.16
CA LYS A 12 -12.64 -31.68 -28.84
C LYS A 12 -11.24 -32.30 -29.00
N ALA A 13 -10.26 -31.68 -28.33
CA ALA A 13 -8.91 -32.12 -27.93
C ALA A 13 -8.26 -33.39 -28.55
N ASP A 14 -6.98 -33.30 -28.92
CA ASP A 14 -5.92 -34.05 -28.22
C ASP A 14 -4.49 -33.62 -28.61
N THR A 15 -3.60 -33.87 -27.66
CA THR A 15 -2.16 -33.59 -27.54
C THR A 15 -1.27 -34.53 -28.36
N THR A 16 0.01 -34.17 -28.59
CA THR A 16 1.24 -34.86 -28.08
C THR A 16 2.49 -34.69 -28.98
N SER A 17 3.54 -34.14 -28.35
CA SER A 17 5.02 -34.32 -28.40
C SER A 17 5.79 -34.82 -29.63
N GLU A 18 7.00 -34.24 -29.82
CA GLU A 18 8.25 -35.02 -29.85
C GLU A 18 9.52 -34.19 -29.47
N LYS A 19 10.43 -34.89 -28.78
CA LYS A 19 11.70 -34.52 -28.08
C LYS A 19 12.90 -34.77 -29.03
N PRO A 20 14.12 -34.24 -28.78
CA PRO A 20 15.21 -35.02 -28.13
C PRO A 20 16.03 -34.17 -27.11
N ALA A 21 16.31 -34.63 -25.88
CA ALA A 21 17.35 -35.58 -25.39
C ALA A 21 18.73 -34.87 -25.23
N GLU A 22 19.17 -34.54 -24.00
CA GLU A 22 20.12 -35.32 -23.14
C GLU A 22 21.60 -35.11 -23.58
N THR A 23 22.65 -34.92 -22.77
CA THR A 23 22.99 -35.17 -21.35
C THR A 23 24.44 -34.68 -21.11
N THR A 24 24.72 -34.12 -19.91
CA THR A 24 25.92 -34.24 -19.02
C THR A 24 27.35 -34.20 -19.63
N THR A 25 28.38 -33.55 -19.07
CA THR A 25 29.10 -33.93 -17.83
C THR A 25 30.24 -32.95 -17.53
N THR A 26 30.43 -32.68 -16.23
CA THR A 26 31.54 -32.01 -15.55
C THR A 26 32.88 -32.75 -15.70
N THR A 27 34.03 -32.08 -15.49
CA THR A 27 35.07 -32.40 -14.47
C THR A 27 36.50 -31.96 -14.87
N ALA A 28 37.05 -31.12 -13.98
CA ALA A 28 38.43 -30.93 -13.48
C ALA A 28 39.68 -31.23 -14.34
N ALA A 29 40.66 -30.33 -14.22
CA ALA A 29 42.06 -30.69 -13.94
C ALA A 29 42.90 -29.45 -13.57
N SER A 30 43.43 -29.45 -12.36
CA SER A 30 44.81 -29.09 -11.97
C SER A 30 44.79 -29.04 -10.43
N GLU A 31 45.19 -30.09 -9.71
CA GLU A 31 46.59 -30.40 -9.33
C GLU A 31 47.33 -29.16 -8.80
N GLU A 32 48.04 -29.17 -7.68
CA GLU A 32 48.18 -29.99 -6.47
C GLU A 32 49.33 -29.29 -5.69
N VAL A 33 49.33 -29.32 -4.34
CA VAL A 33 50.55 -29.55 -3.50
C VAL A 33 51.56 -28.35 -3.39
N THR A 34 52.10 -27.89 -2.25
CA THR A 34 52.23 -28.35 -0.84
C THR A 34 52.70 -27.18 0.07
N THR A 35 52.42 -27.32 1.38
CA THR A 35 53.22 -26.97 2.60
C THR A 35 54.07 -25.70 2.67
N GLU A 36 53.88 -24.91 3.74
CA GLU A 36 54.68 -25.05 4.97
C GLU A 36 54.03 -24.29 6.14
N ALA A 37 54.24 -24.83 7.35
CA ALA A 37 53.69 -24.35 8.60
C ALA A 37 54.79 -23.73 9.47
N ASP A 38 54.36 -22.75 10.27
CA ASP A 38 54.81 -22.43 11.63
C ASP A 38 56.23 -21.87 11.87
N ALA A 39 56.28 -20.62 12.37
CA ALA A 39 56.66 -20.30 13.76
C ALA A 39 57.11 -18.83 13.93
N GLU A 40 56.39 -18.15 14.84
CA GLU A 40 56.84 -17.19 15.86
C GLU A 40 57.56 -15.85 15.54
N VAL A 41 56.87 -14.76 15.96
CA VAL A 41 57.25 -13.54 16.76
C VAL A 41 58.58 -12.86 16.39
N ILE A 42 58.75 -11.54 16.23
CA ILE A 42 58.60 -10.35 17.12
C ILE A 42 58.83 -9.15 16.15
N THR A 43 58.09 -8.02 16.14
CA THR A 43 58.39 -6.77 16.87
C THR A 43 57.47 -5.64 16.38
N GLU A 44 57.23 -4.73 17.31
CA GLU A 44 56.42 -3.51 17.31
C GLU A 44 56.55 -2.55 16.11
N ALA A 45 55.55 -1.66 16.05
CA ALA A 45 55.52 -0.31 15.50
C ALA A 45 55.08 -0.15 14.04
N THR A 46 53.85 0.30 13.84
CA THR A 46 53.49 1.72 13.59
C THR A 46 52.08 1.73 12.99
N GLU A 47 51.10 2.24 13.75
CA GLU A 47 49.75 2.50 13.22
C GLU A 47 49.82 3.66 12.22
N GLU A 48 49.76 3.34 10.93
CA GLU A 48 49.40 4.30 9.90
C GLU A 48 47.92 4.06 9.57
N ILE A 49 47.06 4.88 10.17
CA ILE A 49 45.62 4.88 9.92
C ILE A 49 45.43 5.55 8.55
N THR A 50 45.40 4.76 7.49
CA THR A 50 44.86 5.23 6.20
C THR A 50 43.34 5.22 6.32
N ASP A 51 42.77 6.38 6.63
CA ASP A 51 41.34 6.67 6.51
C ASP A 51 40.88 6.39 5.09
N THR A 52 40.35 5.18 4.89
CA THR A 52 39.44 4.90 3.78
C THR A 52 38.06 4.84 4.42
N ILE A 53 37.44 6.01 4.54
CA ILE A 53 36.02 6.10 4.87
C ILE A 53 35.29 5.59 3.62
N GLU A 54 35.05 4.28 3.58
CA GLU A 54 33.96 3.76 2.77
C GLU A 54 32.68 4.41 3.30
N GLU A 55 32.16 5.35 2.52
CA GLU A 55 30.85 5.94 2.73
C GLU A 55 29.81 4.83 2.54
N VAL A 56 29.58 4.06 3.61
CA VAL A 56 28.43 3.18 3.71
C VAL A 56 27.23 4.09 3.92
N THR A 57 26.67 4.57 2.81
CA THR A 57 25.31 5.13 2.76
C THR A 57 24.35 4.03 3.19
N THR A 58 24.20 3.91 4.50
CA THR A 58 23.15 3.08 5.10
C THR A 58 21.87 3.85 4.80
N GLU A 59 21.13 3.39 3.80
CA GLU A 59 19.79 3.89 3.51
C GLU A 59 18.95 3.73 4.78
N LEU A 60 18.80 4.83 5.53
CA LEU A 60 17.97 4.85 6.71
C LEU A 60 16.56 4.56 6.25
N ALA A 61 15.93 3.54 6.84
CA ALA A 61 14.51 3.29 6.62
C ALA A 61 13.73 4.61 6.82
N PRO A 62 12.74 4.92 5.96
CA PRO A 62 12.03 6.18 6.04
C PRO A 62 11.48 6.37 7.45
N ALA A 63 11.75 7.54 8.03
CA ALA A 63 11.33 7.84 9.39
C ALA A 63 9.81 7.84 9.46
N VAL A 64 9.25 7.10 10.41
CA VAL A 64 7.80 7.10 10.64
C VAL A 64 7.39 8.49 11.14
N PRO A 65 6.40 9.14 10.50
CA PRO A 65 5.90 10.44 10.93
C PRO A 65 5.44 10.44 12.39
N THR A 66 5.65 11.57 13.07
CA THR A 66 5.22 11.76 14.47
C THR A 66 4.10 12.78 14.62
N GLU A 67 3.86 13.59 13.58
CA GLU A 67 2.76 14.56 13.50
C GLU A 67 2.19 14.61 12.08
N LEU A 68 1.06 15.30 11.92
CA LEU A 68 0.50 15.61 10.60
C LEU A 68 1.43 16.54 9.84
N SER A 69 1.43 16.42 8.51
CA SER A 69 2.24 17.30 7.65
C SER A 69 1.64 18.71 7.58
N ASP A 70 2.50 19.71 7.38
CA ASP A 70 2.10 21.06 6.98
C ASP A 70 1.65 21.10 5.50
N LYS A 71 2.01 20.08 4.71
CA LYS A 71 1.60 19.91 3.32
C LYS A 71 0.38 19.00 3.23
N TYR A 72 -0.66 19.45 2.53
CA TYR A 72 -1.94 18.74 2.42
C TYR A 72 -1.78 17.43 1.63
N ALA A 73 -1.01 17.45 0.55
CA ALA A 73 -0.63 16.28 -0.25
C ALA A 73 0.85 15.92 -0.04
N ASP A 74 1.18 15.44 1.15
CA ASP A 74 2.52 14.98 1.50
C ASP A 74 2.71 13.50 1.16
N LEU A 75 3.39 13.24 0.04
CA LEU A 75 3.62 11.88 -0.46
C LEU A 75 4.52 11.04 0.46
N ASP A 76 5.31 11.65 1.33
CA ASP A 76 6.19 10.98 2.28
C ASP A 76 5.53 10.81 3.66
N ASN A 77 4.62 11.72 4.02
CA ASN A 77 3.83 11.68 5.25
C ASN A 77 2.32 11.54 4.99
N ARG A 78 1.91 10.35 4.57
CA ARG A 78 0.50 10.00 4.33
C ARG A 78 -0.24 9.66 5.60
N SER A 79 -0.55 10.67 6.40
CA SER A 79 -1.10 10.48 7.75
C SER A 79 -2.41 11.22 8.04
N PHE A 80 -3.11 10.73 9.06
CA PHE A 80 -4.27 11.34 9.70
C PHE A 80 -4.27 10.98 11.18
N LYS A 81 -5.01 11.70 12.02
CA LYS A 81 -5.23 11.31 13.41
C LYS A 81 -6.64 10.73 13.58
N TYR A 82 -6.73 9.67 14.38
CA TYR A 82 -7.97 9.12 14.89
C TYR A 82 -7.92 9.04 16.41
N ASN A 83 -8.92 9.62 17.09
CA ASN A 83 -8.95 9.79 18.55
C ASN A 83 -7.63 10.38 19.11
N GLY A 84 -7.04 11.34 18.38
CA GLY A 84 -5.77 11.98 18.73
C GLY A 84 -4.50 11.14 18.50
N LYS A 85 -4.61 9.86 18.10
CA LYS A 85 -3.46 9.02 17.72
C LYS A 85 -3.19 9.18 16.23
N LEU A 86 -1.92 9.36 15.85
CA LEU A 86 -1.50 9.43 14.45
C LEU A 86 -1.50 8.05 13.80
N PHE A 87 -2.02 7.99 12.58
CA PHE A 87 -2.04 6.85 11.69
C PHE A 87 -1.36 7.23 10.38
N THR A 88 -0.51 6.35 9.87
CA THR A 88 0.18 6.55 8.60
C THR A 88 -0.20 5.42 7.65
N VAL A 89 -0.75 5.77 6.50
CA VAL A 89 -1.08 4.84 5.42
C VAL A 89 0.21 4.21 4.90
N GLY A 90 0.23 2.89 4.80
CA GLY A 90 1.42 2.08 4.49
C GLY A 90 2.23 1.61 5.71
N VAL A 91 1.89 2.08 6.91
CA VAL A 91 2.60 1.73 8.16
C VAL A 91 1.65 1.17 9.20
N SER A 92 0.59 1.90 9.53
CA SER A 92 -0.34 1.51 10.59
C SER A 92 -1.11 0.24 10.24
N THR A 93 -1.50 -0.52 11.26
CA THR A 93 -2.18 -1.81 11.11
C THR A 93 -3.65 -1.76 11.53
N MET A 94 -4.41 -2.81 11.23
CA MET A 94 -5.75 -3.00 11.79
C MET A 94 -5.71 -3.02 13.33
N GLN A 95 -4.70 -3.65 13.94
CA GLN A 95 -4.54 -3.68 15.39
C GLN A 95 -4.35 -2.27 15.96
N ASP A 96 -3.56 -1.41 15.31
CA ASP A 96 -3.38 -0.02 15.75
C ASP A 96 -4.70 0.75 15.83
N LEU A 97 -5.60 0.47 14.88
CA LEU A 97 -6.91 1.09 14.78
C LEU A 97 -7.83 0.59 15.90
N ILE A 98 -7.86 -0.72 16.14
CA ILE A 98 -8.58 -1.33 17.26
C ILE A 98 -8.08 -0.79 18.61
N ASP A 99 -6.76 -0.68 18.77
CA ASP A 99 -6.13 -0.16 20.01
C ASP A 99 -6.46 1.32 20.26
N ALA A 100 -6.74 2.08 19.21
CA ALA A 100 -7.23 3.46 19.32
C ALA A 100 -8.74 3.56 19.61
N GLY A 101 -9.41 2.44 19.86
CA GLY A 101 -10.83 2.38 20.20
C GLY A 101 -11.76 2.43 18.99
N ALA A 102 -11.25 2.17 17.78
CA ALA A 102 -12.09 2.07 16.61
C ALA A 102 -13.04 0.88 16.72
N THR A 103 -14.26 1.12 16.28
CA THR A 103 -15.28 0.10 16.11
C THR A 103 -15.58 -0.01 14.62
N ILE A 104 -15.80 -1.23 14.14
CA ILE A 104 -15.95 -1.50 12.72
C ILE A 104 -17.40 -1.87 12.45
N GLU A 105 -18.04 -1.19 11.50
CA GLU A 105 -19.43 -1.49 11.13
C GLU A 105 -19.51 -2.85 10.44
N LYS A 106 -20.43 -3.71 10.89
CA LYS A 106 -20.74 -4.98 10.22
C LYS A 106 -21.50 -4.70 8.93
N GLY A 107 -20.94 -5.12 7.79
CA GLY A 107 -21.61 -5.06 6.49
C GLY A 107 -20.95 -4.15 5.45
N SER A 108 -19.66 -3.82 5.62
CA SER A 108 -18.85 -3.31 4.50
C SER A 108 -18.89 -4.29 3.33
N SER A 109 -18.97 -3.75 2.12
CA SER A 109 -19.71 -4.33 1.01
C SER A 109 -18.90 -5.31 0.16
N SER A 110 -18.35 -6.35 0.79
CA SER A 110 -17.81 -7.53 0.10
C SER A 110 -17.85 -8.77 0.99
N ASP A 111 -17.88 -9.94 0.36
CA ASP A 111 -17.78 -11.26 1.01
C ASP A 111 -16.47 -11.46 1.83
N ASP A 112 -15.61 -10.43 1.89
CA ASP A 112 -14.26 -10.43 2.46
C ASP A 112 -14.12 -9.63 3.77
N SER A 113 -15.22 -9.14 4.37
CA SER A 113 -15.18 -8.50 5.70
C SER A 113 -14.86 -9.52 6.80
N GLU A 114 -13.57 -9.83 6.96
CA GLU A 114 -13.11 -10.77 7.97
C GLU A 114 -13.14 -10.12 9.34
N MET A 115 -14.12 -10.50 10.15
CA MET A 115 -14.29 -10.00 11.52
C MET A 115 -13.55 -10.87 12.55
N ASN A 116 -13.00 -12.01 12.13
CA ASN A 116 -12.04 -12.76 12.91
C ASN A 116 -10.63 -12.21 12.67
N PHE A 117 -10.26 -11.21 13.47
CA PHE A 117 -8.95 -10.55 13.42
C PHE A 117 -7.75 -11.48 13.71
N ASP A 118 -7.98 -12.70 14.22
CA ASP A 118 -6.95 -13.73 14.43
C ASP A 118 -6.75 -14.69 13.25
N LYS A 119 -7.64 -14.65 12.25
CA LYS A 119 -7.54 -15.50 11.07
C LYS A 119 -6.41 -15.02 10.17
N GLU A 120 -5.75 -15.97 9.52
CA GLU A 120 -4.79 -15.69 8.46
C GLU A 120 -5.50 -15.07 7.24
N TYR A 121 -4.97 -13.94 6.76
CA TYR A 121 -5.43 -13.26 5.56
C TYR A 121 -4.67 -13.78 4.33
N LYS A 122 -5.41 -14.29 3.35
CA LYS A 122 -4.84 -15.05 2.22
C LYS A 122 -4.93 -14.36 0.86
N HIS A 123 -5.61 -13.21 0.80
CA HIS A 123 -5.78 -12.53 -0.47
C HIS A 123 -4.54 -11.71 -0.79
N LYS A 124 -4.26 -11.61 -2.08
CA LYS A 124 -3.11 -10.89 -2.61
C LYS A 124 -3.56 -9.58 -3.22
N PHE A 125 -3.00 -8.48 -2.72
CA PHE A 125 -3.18 -7.17 -3.32
C PHE A 125 -2.37 -7.07 -4.62
N ARG A 126 -2.97 -6.50 -5.66
CA ARG A 126 -2.37 -6.37 -7.00
C ARG A 126 -2.25 -4.91 -7.45
N GLY A 127 -2.36 -3.97 -6.53
CA GLY A 127 -2.29 -2.53 -6.80
C GLY A 127 -3.63 -1.88 -7.14
N GLN A 128 -4.74 -2.62 -7.13
CA GLN A 128 -6.06 -2.04 -7.43
C GLN A 128 -7.05 -2.28 -6.30
N PHE A 129 -7.51 -1.21 -5.66
CA PHE A 129 -8.62 -1.24 -4.73
C PHE A 129 -9.95 -1.46 -5.47
N PRO A 130 -10.93 -2.20 -4.90
CA PRO A 130 -10.91 -2.87 -3.60
C PRO A 130 -10.32 -4.31 -3.64
N TYR A 131 -9.81 -4.76 -4.79
CA TYR A 131 -9.48 -6.18 -5.00
C TYR A 131 -8.31 -6.66 -4.13
N GLY A 132 -8.52 -7.77 -3.41
CA GLY A 132 -7.50 -8.35 -2.54
C GLY A 132 -7.19 -7.49 -1.32
N CYS A 133 -8.15 -6.65 -0.89
CA CYS A 133 -8.09 -5.85 0.32
C CYS A 133 -9.18 -6.29 1.31
N LEU A 134 -8.94 -6.09 2.60
CA LEU A 134 -9.98 -6.05 3.60
C LEU A 134 -10.59 -4.65 3.60
N GLU A 135 -11.90 -4.56 3.40
CA GLU A 135 -12.63 -3.28 3.40
C GLU A 135 -13.47 -3.16 4.67
N TYR A 136 -13.34 -2.02 5.35
CA TYR A 136 -14.06 -1.74 6.59
C TYR A 136 -14.63 -0.33 6.59
N ARG A 137 -15.82 -0.19 7.16
CA ARG A 137 -16.39 1.11 7.52
C ARG A 137 -16.16 1.39 8.99
N LEU A 138 -15.76 2.62 9.28
CA LEU A 138 -15.54 3.06 10.65
C LEU A 138 -16.87 3.40 11.31
N ASP A 139 -17.18 2.76 12.44
CA ASP A 139 -18.45 2.95 13.16
C ASP A 139 -18.58 4.38 13.70
N GLY A 140 -19.80 4.88 13.63
CA GLY A 140 -20.13 6.28 13.91
C GLY A 140 -19.89 7.23 12.74
N PHE A 141 -19.41 6.73 11.59
CA PHE A 141 -19.25 7.52 10.36
C PHE A 141 -20.12 7.01 9.20
N GLY A 142 -20.86 5.91 9.35
CA GLY A 142 -21.64 5.33 8.27
C GLY A 142 -20.79 5.01 7.04
N SER A 143 -21.28 5.32 5.85
CA SER A 143 -20.54 5.13 4.59
C SER A 143 -19.53 6.24 4.29
N HIS A 144 -19.24 7.15 5.23
CA HIS A 144 -18.40 8.31 4.97
C HIS A 144 -16.91 8.05 5.14
N VAL A 145 -16.53 7.05 5.93
CA VAL A 145 -15.12 6.71 6.18
C VAL A 145 -14.92 5.22 5.93
N GLU A 146 -14.24 4.91 4.83
CA GLU A 146 -13.88 3.56 4.41
C GLU A 146 -12.36 3.36 4.51
N LEU A 147 -11.96 2.24 5.10
CA LEU A 147 -10.58 1.86 5.35
C LEU A 147 -10.27 0.54 4.67
N TYR A 148 -9.13 0.49 3.98
CA TYR A 148 -8.69 -0.69 3.25
C TYR A 148 -7.36 -1.18 3.79
N PHE A 149 -7.28 -2.48 4.09
CA PHE A 149 -6.09 -3.12 4.60
C PHE A 149 -5.59 -4.20 3.65
N ILE A 150 -4.27 -4.30 3.51
CA ILE A 150 -3.63 -5.26 2.61
C ILE A 150 -2.57 -6.09 3.33
N ASN A 151 -2.16 -7.17 2.68
CA ASN A 151 -0.92 -7.86 3.00
C ASN A 151 0.13 -7.51 1.93
N PRO A 152 1.07 -6.58 2.20
CA PRO A 152 1.92 -5.98 1.17
C PRO A 152 3.09 -6.87 0.71
N ASP A 153 3.41 -7.91 1.48
CA ASP A 153 4.57 -8.79 1.26
C ASP A 153 4.17 -10.26 1.06
N GLU A 154 2.87 -10.57 1.04
CA GLU A 154 2.31 -11.92 0.90
C GLU A 154 2.77 -12.91 1.98
N SER A 155 3.39 -12.44 3.05
CA SER A 155 3.80 -13.29 4.16
C SER A 155 2.57 -13.81 4.92
N PRO A 156 2.64 -14.97 5.59
CA PRO A 156 1.55 -15.42 6.46
C PRO A 156 1.27 -14.36 7.53
N ARG A 157 0.09 -13.75 7.47
CA ARG A 157 -0.27 -12.58 8.27
C ARG A 157 -1.70 -12.71 8.77
N LYS A 158 -1.94 -12.36 10.03
CA LYS A 158 -3.31 -12.27 10.56
C LYS A 158 -3.98 -10.99 10.07
N VAL A 159 -5.30 -11.00 10.00
CA VAL A 159 -6.12 -9.83 9.63
C VAL A 159 -5.78 -8.60 10.49
N ARG A 160 -5.56 -8.76 11.81
CA ARG A 160 -5.15 -7.65 12.69
C ARG A 160 -3.81 -7.01 12.31
N ASP A 161 -2.94 -7.78 11.67
CA ASP A 161 -1.60 -7.34 11.30
C ASP A 161 -1.57 -6.77 9.87
N CYS A 162 -2.68 -6.82 9.12
CA CYS A 162 -2.79 -6.21 7.80
C CYS A 162 -2.59 -4.70 7.88
N VAL A 163 -1.91 -4.17 6.86
CA VAL A 163 -1.45 -2.77 6.80
C VAL A 163 -2.53 -1.91 6.18
N LEU A 164 -2.83 -0.77 6.81
CA LEU A 164 -3.72 0.25 6.27
C LEU A 164 -3.13 0.81 4.99
N ALA A 165 -3.79 0.57 3.86
CA ALA A 165 -3.32 0.97 2.54
C ALA A 165 -4.18 2.04 1.89
N LYS A 166 -5.42 2.24 2.34
CA LYS A 166 -6.24 3.35 1.89
C LYS A 166 -7.22 3.80 2.96
N ILE A 167 -7.43 5.10 3.03
CA ILE A 167 -8.60 5.73 3.64
C ILE A 167 -9.33 6.50 2.53
N SER A 168 -10.65 6.35 2.46
CA SER A 168 -11.55 7.13 1.60
C SER A 168 -12.54 7.86 2.50
N VAL A 169 -12.62 9.18 2.34
CA VAL A 169 -13.51 10.05 3.10
C VAL A 169 -14.44 10.78 2.13
N ARG A 170 -15.75 10.62 2.34
CA ARG A 170 -16.79 11.33 1.56
C ARG A 170 -17.48 12.39 2.39
N LEU A 171 -17.49 13.61 1.90
CA LEU A 171 -18.12 14.79 2.50
C LEU A 171 -19.42 15.21 1.80
N ASP A 172 -19.75 14.59 0.67
CA ASP A 172 -20.90 14.84 -0.22
C ASP A 172 -22.29 14.96 0.46
N ASN A 173 -22.49 14.42 1.67
CA ASN A 173 -23.72 14.60 2.47
C ASN A 173 -23.52 15.27 3.84
N VAL A 174 -22.30 15.73 4.15
CA VAL A 174 -21.94 16.31 5.45
C VAL A 174 -22.40 17.77 5.58
N LEU A 175 -22.66 18.43 4.44
CA LEU A 175 -22.99 19.85 4.38
C LEU A 175 -24.50 20.17 4.44
N THR A 176 -25.39 19.17 4.45
CA THR A 176 -26.85 19.44 4.48
C THR A 176 -27.48 19.35 5.86
N THR A 177 -26.88 18.63 6.81
CA THR A 177 -27.33 18.58 8.21
C THR A 177 -26.14 18.22 9.08
N GLY A 178 -25.84 18.96 10.15
CA GLY A 178 -24.75 18.67 11.09
C GLY A 178 -24.88 17.30 11.77
N SER A 179 -24.57 16.23 11.03
CA SER A 179 -24.95 14.84 11.31
C SER A 179 -23.77 13.86 11.20
N LEU A 180 -22.54 14.36 11.12
CA LEU A 180 -21.36 13.57 11.49
C LEU A 180 -20.93 13.96 12.91
N ASP A 181 -21.77 13.62 13.89
CA ASP A 181 -21.45 13.79 15.30
C ASP A 181 -20.07 13.17 15.58
N GLY A 182 -19.12 14.02 15.94
CA GLY A 182 -17.77 13.60 16.29
C GLY A 182 -16.79 13.39 15.15
N PHE A 183 -17.08 13.76 13.88
CA PHE A 183 -16.05 13.66 12.83
C PHE A 183 -14.84 14.53 13.14
N SER A 184 -15.06 15.81 13.41
CA SER A 184 -14.00 16.74 13.82
C SER A 184 -13.48 16.49 15.24
N GLU A 185 -14.21 15.70 16.06
CA GLU A 185 -13.74 15.29 17.39
C GLU A 185 -12.80 14.08 17.34
N LYS A 186 -13.02 13.18 16.38
CA LYS A 186 -12.29 11.92 16.26
C LYS A 186 -11.24 11.95 15.16
N MET A 187 -11.51 12.62 14.03
CA MET A 187 -10.65 12.65 12.86
C MET A 187 -10.01 14.03 12.71
N GLU A 188 -8.71 14.04 12.43
CA GLU A 188 -7.95 15.25 12.12
C GLU A 188 -7.00 14.95 10.96
N PHE A 189 -6.92 15.88 10.01
CA PHE A 189 -6.11 15.81 8.81
C PHE A 189 -5.28 17.08 8.69
N ALA A 190 -4.28 17.08 7.79
CA ALA A 190 -3.45 18.25 7.51
C ALA A 190 -4.23 19.45 6.93
N PHE A 191 -5.47 19.22 6.52
CA PHE A 191 -6.39 20.19 5.92
C PHE A 191 -7.77 20.07 6.56
N ASP A 192 -8.59 21.11 6.42
CA ASP A 192 -9.95 21.14 6.95
C ASP A 192 -11.02 20.97 5.86
N THR A 193 -12.28 20.80 6.27
CA THR A 193 -13.40 20.51 5.36
C THR A 193 -13.84 21.71 4.49
N SER A 194 -13.32 22.91 4.75
CA SER A 194 -13.54 24.12 3.96
C SER A 194 -12.47 24.35 2.88
N LEU A 195 -11.52 23.42 2.74
CA LEU A 195 -10.45 23.45 1.74
C LEU A 195 -10.97 23.86 0.36
N THR A 196 -10.30 24.82 -0.26
CA THR A 196 -10.52 25.19 -1.65
C THR A 196 -9.43 24.63 -2.56
N TYR A 197 -9.73 24.54 -3.87
CA TYR A 197 -8.73 24.14 -4.86
C TYR A 197 -7.52 25.09 -4.86
N ASP A 198 -7.74 26.40 -4.79
CA ASP A 198 -6.67 27.40 -4.78
C ASP A 198 -5.75 27.25 -3.56
N GLU A 199 -6.30 26.95 -2.38
CA GLU A 199 -5.52 26.67 -1.17
C GLU A 199 -4.74 25.37 -1.29
N LEU A 200 -5.35 24.33 -1.87
CA LEU A 200 -4.69 23.06 -2.14
C LEU A 200 -3.48 23.25 -3.05
N VAL A 201 -3.62 23.97 -4.16
CA VAL A 201 -2.51 24.25 -5.08
C VAL A 201 -1.46 25.13 -4.45
N ALA A 202 -1.86 26.18 -3.73
CA ALA A 202 -0.93 27.08 -3.03
C ALA A 202 -0.09 26.33 -1.98
N ASN A 203 -0.66 25.35 -1.30
CA ASN A 203 0.02 24.54 -0.30
C ASN A 203 0.84 23.39 -0.92
N SER A 204 0.26 22.66 -1.88
CA SER A 204 0.78 21.37 -2.33
C SER A 204 1.40 21.36 -3.73
N GLY A 205 1.26 22.45 -4.50
CA GLY A 205 1.65 22.55 -5.90
C GLY A 205 0.53 22.11 -6.84
N GLU A 206 0.82 22.06 -8.14
CA GLU A 206 -0.15 21.54 -9.13
C GLU A 206 -0.33 20.02 -8.97
N PRO A 207 -1.55 19.49 -9.24
CA PRO A 207 -1.78 18.05 -9.28
C PRO A 207 -0.95 17.38 -10.38
N THR A 208 -0.61 16.11 -10.18
CA THR A 208 0.05 15.27 -11.19
C THR A 208 -0.84 15.12 -12.44
N TYR A 209 -2.13 14.89 -12.23
CA TYR A 209 -3.16 14.82 -13.28
C TYR A 209 -4.56 15.02 -12.72
N GLU A 210 -5.52 15.26 -13.62
CA GLU A 210 -6.94 15.42 -13.32
C GLU A 210 -7.77 14.32 -13.99
N ASP A 211 -8.37 13.44 -13.18
CA ASP A 211 -9.28 12.40 -13.64
C ASP A 211 -10.24 12.02 -12.50
N HIS A 212 -11.49 12.47 -12.58
CA HIS A 212 -12.46 12.30 -11.49
C HIS A 212 -11.95 12.79 -10.11
N GLY A 213 -11.16 13.87 -10.10
CA GLY A 213 -10.51 14.45 -8.93
C GLY A 213 -9.12 14.98 -9.26
N TYR A 214 -8.49 15.66 -8.30
CA TYR A 214 -7.13 16.18 -8.40
C TYR A 214 -6.15 15.21 -7.75
N HIS A 215 -5.29 14.59 -8.55
CA HIS A 215 -4.38 13.53 -8.11
C HIS A 215 -3.01 14.09 -7.80
N TYR A 216 -2.51 13.80 -6.60
CA TYR A 216 -1.12 14.01 -6.21
C TYR A 216 -0.53 12.64 -6.00
N ALA A 217 0.15 12.13 -7.03
CA ALA A 217 0.44 10.71 -7.14
C ALA A 217 1.89 10.43 -7.52
N VAL A 218 2.36 9.29 -7.03
CA VAL A 218 3.59 8.62 -7.45
C VAL A 218 3.25 7.21 -7.93
N VAL A 219 3.97 6.74 -8.94
CA VAL A 219 3.83 5.38 -9.46
C VAL A 219 4.32 4.39 -8.40
N SER A 220 3.55 3.34 -8.14
CA SER A 220 3.96 2.25 -7.24
C SER A 220 5.19 1.53 -7.75
N GLU A 221 6.16 1.30 -6.86
CA GLU A 221 7.41 0.62 -7.20
C GLU A 221 7.20 -0.87 -7.51
N LYS A 222 6.32 -1.56 -6.76
CA LYS A 222 6.03 -2.99 -6.99
C LYS A 222 4.95 -3.24 -8.02
N THR A 223 4.07 -2.27 -8.27
CA THR A 223 3.00 -2.38 -9.25
C THR A 223 2.94 -1.14 -10.18
N PRO A 224 3.86 -1.02 -11.17
CA PRO A 224 4.08 0.22 -11.92
C PRO A 224 2.93 0.73 -12.81
N ASN A 225 1.80 0.01 -12.85
CA ASN A 225 0.60 0.44 -13.56
C ASN A 225 -0.43 1.08 -12.61
N HIS A 226 -0.08 1.28 -11.35
CA HIS A 226 -0.96 1.77 -10.31
C HIS A 226 -0.30 2.91 -9.55
N ASP A 227 -1.11 3.92 -9.26
CA ASP A 227 -0.68 5.16 -8.65
C ASP A 227 -1.06 5.22 -7.17
N SER A 228 -0.16 5.78 -6.39
CA SER A 228 -0.25 5.92 -4.95
C SER A 228 -0.12 7.38 -4.55
N GLY A 229 -0.95 7.84 -3.61
CA GLY A 229 -0.86 9.21 -3.12
C GLY A 229 -2.20 9.73 -2.64
N TYR A 230 -2.60 10.91 -3.11
CA TYR A 230 -3.83 11.58 -2.71
C TYR A 230 -4.73 11.82 -3.91
N VAL A 231 -6.05 11.76 -3.65
CA VAL A 231 -7.07 12.26 -4.57
C VAL A 231 -7.95 13.23 -3.80
N PHE A 232 -8.12 14.44 -4.30
CA PHE A 232 -9.06 15.42 -3.74
C PHE A 232 -10.23 15.62 -4.70
N GLY A 233 -11.45 15.43 -4.19
CA GLY A 233 -12.69 15.63 -4.91
C GLY A 233 -13.32 16.99 -4.62
N PHE A 234 -13.86 17.61 -5.66
CA PHE A 234 -14.66 18.82 -5.55
C PHE A 234 -15.93 18.63 -6.39
N ASP A 235 -17.06 19.04 -5.84
CA ASP A 235 -18.35 18.95 -6.52
C ASP A 235 -18.46 19.93 -7.70
N SER A 236 -19.60 19.92 -8.40
CA SER A 236 -19.84 20.84 -9.53
C SER A 236 -19.84 22.34 -9.16
N ASN A 237 -19.88 22.67 -7.88
CA ASN A 237 -19.82 24.04 -7.35
C ASN A 237 -18.43 24.39 -6.80
N ASN A 238 -17.42 23.54 -7.04
CA ASN A 238 -16.07 23.62 -6.49
C ASN A 238 -16.03 23.57 -4.96
N VAL A 239 -16.99 22.87 -4.35
CA VAL A 239 -17.00 22.60 -2.91
C VAL A 239 -16.31 21.27 -2.65
N PHE A 240 -15.39 21.24 -1.68
CA PHE A 240 -14.69 20.02 -1.30
C PHE A 240 -15.66 18.92 -0.86
N ASP A 241 -15.66 17.79 -1.57
CA ASP A 241 -16.66 16.73 -1.42
C ASP A 241 -16.08 15.40 -0.93
N GLY A 242 -14.76 15.30 -0.79
CA GLY A 242 -14.10 14.12 -0.27
C GLY A 242 -12.64 14.01 -0.71
N PHE A 243 -11.96 13.01 -0.16
CA PHE A 243 -10.59 12.70 -0.53
C PHE A 243 -10.25 11.25 -0.27
N GLU A 244 -9.15 10.81 -0.87
CA GLU A 244 -8.55 9.52 -0.62
C GLU A 244 -7.06 9.69 -0.32
N ILE A 245 -6.54 8.90 0.61
CA ILE A 245 -5.10 8.75 0.86
C ILE A 245 -4.77 7.29 0.62
N THR A 246 -3.82 7.01 -0.29
CA THR A 246 -3.48 5.67 -0.72
C THR A 246 -1.99 5.40 -0.63
N TRP A 247 -1.66 4.19 -0.17
CA TRP A 247 -0.35 3.58 -0.28
C TRP A 247 -0.47 2.29 -1.07
N ILE A 248 0.26 2.24 -2.19
CA ILE A 248 0.43 1.05 -3.00
C ILE A 248 1.92 0.69 -2.94
N PRO A 249 2.27 -0.52 -2.45
CA PRO A 249 3.65 -0.97 -2.23
C PRO A 249 4.58 -0.89 -3.43
#